data_AF-A0A7X8UXN3-F1
#
_entry.id   AF-A0A7X8UXN3-F1
#
_cell.length_a   1.000
_cell.length_b   1.000
_cell.length_c   1.000
_cell.angle_alpha   90.00
_cell.angle_beta   90.00
_cell.angle_gamma   90.00
#
_symmetry.space_group_name_H-M   'P 1'
#
loop_
_entity.id
_entity.type
_entity.pdbx_description
1 polymer ?
#
loop_
_entity_poly.entity_id
_entity_poly.type
_entity_poly.pdbx_seq_one_letter_code
_entity_poly.pdbx_strand_id
1 'polypeptide(L)'
;MKIIAAIAADFDRTVFDRPARLNDELRGETVLRRTLRRLSASERLSGVYLAVNHAQEHSARAAAEGLNVQVETHDGDRPPWHAYLAAARKWSLDGWRGGLCGANVYDEWFHPWIFEVLARREQADAVMAIPAAAPLLDPGLLDEVIDHFSRYGGGVRMALTQSSPGLSAAVYEISLLSELSKIGHPPGRAMAYHPRDVRHDIANQTGFLNTDAIIMQGLGRCIVDTQTAAQRVSAILEDIPNPDALNVSRWLLEHRWQHFGVLPHEVEIELTTADPLENSTLRPRGSAVGRRGPMDFALFARLIEELAGRDDIRVVFGGFGDPLLHPEFTRCLECCHQAGLFGLAVRTPAVHLDKTSGDALFACEIDVLNVLIDATTASTYRQIHAADHFDRVQSNIHGFLETQCNQQKPVPLTVCELLKTADNLDEMEEFYDYWTLKTGAAVLGGPSHYAGQWPNRAVMDMAPPARTPCTRLFNRLMVLADGRVTACDQDFQGRYTVGSLADQSLQAIWTGPPMTAIRQGHLVGRFDAMPLCPACSEWHRP
;
A
#
# COMPACT_ATOMS: atom_id res chain seq x y z
N MET A 1 -12.96 3.33 33.45
CA MET A 1 -13.49 2.73 32.22
C MET A 1 -12.74 1.43 32.01
N LYS A 2 -13.43 0.30 31.85
CA LYS A 2 -12.84 -1.02 31.65
C LYS A 2 -12.51 -1.20 30.18
N ILE A 3 -11.22 -1.25 29.85
CA ILE A 3 -10.75 -1.50 28.47
C ILE A 3 -10.00 -2.81 28.45
N ILE A 4 -10.35 -3.67 27.50
CA ILE A 4 -9.64 -4.94 27.26
C ILE A 4 -8.87 -4.86 25.95
N ALA A 5 -7.76 -5.60 25.86
CA ALA A 5 -7.08 -5.83 24.59
C ALA A 5 -7.57 -7.14 23.97
N ALA A 6 -7.91 -7.10 22.69
CA ALA A 6 -8.31 -8.28 21.92
C ALA A 6 -7.38 -8.47 20.74
N ILE A 7 -6.90 -9.70 20.58
CA ILE A 7 -6.06 -10.14 19.47
C ILE A 7 -6.82 -11.23 18.74
N ALA A 8 -7.14 -11.02 17.47
CA ALA A 8 -7.59 -12.08 16.59
C ALA A 8 -6.37 -12.59 15.82
N ALA A 9 -5.96 -13.83 16.07
CA ALA A 9 -4.75 -14.41 15.49
C ALA A 9 -5.08 -15.61 14.61
N ASP A 10 -4.35 -15.73 13.52
CA ASP A 10 -4.37 -16.85 12.59
C ASP A 10 -2.92 -17.33 12.42
N PHE A 11 -2.64 -18.56 12.85
CA PHE A 11 -1.30 -19.15 12.81
C PHE A 11 -0.91 -19.67 11.43
N ASP A 12 -1.84 -19.75 10.48
CA ASP A 12 -1.59 -20.27 9.15
C ASP A 12 -1.37 -19.15 8.15
N ARG A 13 -2.12 -18.06 8.26
CA ARG A 13 -2.14 -17.00 7.24
C ARG A 13 -2.20 -15.59 7.81
N THR A 14 -1.53 -14.66 7.14
CA THR A 14 -1.59 -13.22 7.39
C THR A 14 -2.84 -12.59 6.78
N VAL A 15 -3.03 -11.28 7.02
CA VAL A 15 -4.05 -10.46 6.34
C VAL A 15 -3.86 -10.38 4.81
N PHE A 16 -2.68 -10.72 4.29
CA PHE A 16 -2.37 -10.72 2.86
C PHE A 16 -2.40 -12.12 2.22
N ASP A 17 -2.97 -13.10 2.92
CA ASP A 17 -3.02 -14.51 2.48
C ASP A 17 -1.64 -15.15 2.26
N ARG A 18 -0.63 -14.63 2.98
CA ARG A 18 0.71 -15.22 3.06
C ARG A 18 0.87 -16.07 4.30
N PRO A 19 1.78 -17.04 4.34
CA PRO A 19 2.06 -17.81 5.55
C PRO A 19 2.31 -16.90 6.76
N ALA A 20 1.63 -17.17 7.87
CA ALA A 20 1.83 -16.41 9.09
C ALA A 20 3.20 -16.70 9.74
N ARG A 21 3.73 -15.70 10.43
CA ARG A 21 5.06 -15.73 11.08
C ARG A 21 4.96 -15.69 12.61
N LEU A 22 3.78 -16.01 13.16
CA LEU A 22 3.52 -15.90 14.61
C LEU A 22 4.43 -16.81 15.45
N ASN A 23 4.85 -17.93 14.88
CA ASN A 23 5.75 -18.91 15.50
C ASN A 23 7.23 -18.72 15.12
N ASP A 24 7.56 -17.75 14.25
CA ASP A 24 8.95 -17.47 13.90
C ASP A 24 9.72 -17.07 15.18
N GLU A 25 10.97 -17.53 15.29
CA GLU A 25 11.85 -17.21 16.40
C GLU A 25 12.33 -15.76 16.30
N LEU A 26 12.30 -15.06 17.43
CA LEU A 26 12.74 -13.67 17.56
C LEU A 26 13.36 -13.43 18.95
N ARG A 27 14.68 -13.55 19.04
CA ARG A 27 15.49 -13.25 20.24
C ARG A 27 15.14 -14.11 21.46
N GLY A 28 14.94 -15.41 21.24
CA GLY A 28 14.72 -16.44 22.26
C GLY A 28 13.25 -16.69 22.60
N GLU A 29 12.32 -16.01 21.94
CA GLU A 29 10.87 -16.21 22.05
C GLU A 29 10.23 -16.16 20.65
N THR A 30 8.97 -16.59 20.51
CA THR A 30 8.26 -16.44 19.23
C THR A 30 7.76 -15.00 19.04
N VAL A 31 7.51 -14.60 17.78
CA VAL A 31 6.93 -13.29 17.45
C VAL A 31 5.66 -13.01 18.26
N LEU A 32 4.69 -13.94 18.27
CA LEU A 32 3.44 -13.76 19.01
C LEU A 32 3.69 -13.68 20.52
N ARG A 33 4.54 -14.55 21.08
CA ARG A 33 4.84 -14.53 22.51
C ARG A 33 5.42 -13.18 22.94
N ARG A 34 6.32 -12.60 22.14
CA ARG A 34 6.87 -11.26 22.39
C ARG A 34 5.79 -10.18 22.36
N THR A 35 4.90 -10.20 21.36
CA THR A 35 3.74 -9.30 21.27
C THR A 35 2.91 -9.37 22.54
N LEU A 36 2.53 -10.58 22.97
CA LEU A 36 1.72 -10.81 24.18
C LEU A 36 2.43 -10.31 25.43
N ARG A 37 3.72 -10.61 25.58
CA ARG A 37 4.51 -10.19 26.76
C ARG A 37 4.61 -8.67 26.86
N ARG A 38 4.81 -7.97 25.74
CA ARG A 38 4.80 -6.50 25.71
C ARG A 38 3.42 -5.96 26.04
N LEU A 39 2.37 -6.50 25.44
CA LEU A 39 1.00 -6.10 25.72
C LEU A 39 0.62 -6.28 27.21
N SER A 40 1.07 -7.36 27.86
CA SER A 40 0.87 -7.58 29.30
C SER A 40 1.62 -6.57 30.21
N ALA A 41 2.51 -5.74 29.67
CA ALA A 41 3.21 -4.70 30.42
C ALA A 41 2.46 -3.36 30.45
N SER A 42 1.31 -3.24 29.76
CA SER A 42 0.42 -2.07 29.88
C SER A 42 -0.20 -2.02 31.28
N GLU A 43 -0.25 -0.82 31.86
CA GLU A 43 -0.82 -0.60 33.20
C GLU A 43 -2.32 -0.25 33.16
N ARG A 44 -2.85 0.08 31.98
CA ARG A 44 -4.25 0.52 31.81
C ARG A 44 -5.20 -0.56 31.31
N LEU A 45 -4.69 -1.65 30.73
CA LEU A 45 -5.51 -2.74 30.25
C LEU A 45 -6.09 -3.56 31.41
N SER A 46 -7.40 -3.78 31.37
CA SER A 46 -8.12 -4.60 32.37
C SER A 46 -8.04 -6.10 32.08
N GLY A 47 -7.53 -6.50 30.92
CA GLY A 47 -7.34 -7.89 30.52
C GLY A 47 -6.89 -8.02 29.06
N VAL A 48 -6.24 -9.14 28.75
CA VAL A 48 -5.71 -9.45 27.41
C VAL A 48 -6.31 -10.77 26.93
N TYR A 49 -6.90 -10.76 25.73
CA TYR A 49 -7.61 -11.89 25.16
C TYR A 49 -7.03 -12.24 23.78
N LEU A 50 -6.54 -13.46 23.64
CA LEU A 50 -6.07 -14.03 22.38
C LEU A 50 -7.15 -14.96 21.82
N ALA A 51 -7.84 -14.52 20.79
CA ALA A 51 -8.86 -15.28 20.08
C ALA A 51 -8.26 -15.94 18.84
N VAL A 52 -8.48 -17.25 18.70
CA VAL A 52 -8.02 -18.07 17.56
C VAL A 52 -9.09 -19.03 17.10
N ASN A 53 -8.91 -19.61 15.91
CA ASN A 53 -9.74 -20.75 15.52
C ASN A 53 -9.55 -21.92 16.50
N HIS A 54 -10.61 -22.69 16.78
CA HIS A 54 -10.54 -23.87 17.65
C HIS A 54 -9.40 -24.83 17.27
N ALA A 55 -9.11 -25.01 15.97
CA ALA A 55 -8.01 -25.86 15.51
C ALA A 55 -6.60 -25.38 15.93
N GLN A 56 -6.45 -24.09 16.24
CA GLN A 56 -5.18 -23.45 16.55
C GLN A 56 -5.00 -23.19 18.06
N GLU A 57 -5.93 -23.68 18.91
CA GLU A 57 -5.93 -23.45 20.36
C GLU A 57 -4.63 -23.88 21.03
N HIS A 58 -4.06 -25.03 20.64
CA HIS A 58 -2.83 -25.54 21.23
C HIS A 58 -1.64 -24.58 21.04
N SER A 59 -1.45 -24.06 19.82
CA SER A 59 -0.42 -23.08 19.49
C SER A 59 -0.62 -21.77 20.26
N ALA A 60 -1.87 -21.32 20.37
CA ALA A 60 -2.22 -20.12 21.13
C ALA A 60 -1.89 -20.26 22.63
N ARG A 61 -2.24 -21.41 23.23
CA ARG A 61 -1.94 -21.70 24.64
C ARG A 61 -0.44 -21.78 24.91
N ALA A 62 0.33 -22.37 23.99
CA ALA A 62 1.79 -22.39 24.09
C ALA A 62 2.39 -20.98 24.04
N ALA A 63 1.93 -20.13 23.12
CA ALA A 63 2.41 -18.75 23.04
C ALA A 63 2.09 -17.92 24.30
N ALA A 64 0.92 -18.15 24.90
CA ALA A 64 0.44 -17.47 26.10
C ALA A 64 0.99 -18.04 27.43
N GLU A 65 1.74 -19.15 27.41
CA GLU A 65 2.16 -19.85 28.62
C GLU A 65 2.94 -18.96 29.59
N GLY A 66 2.49 -18.88 30.84
CA GLY A 66 3.10 -18.04 31.88
C GLY A 66 2.82 -16.54 31.76
N LEU A 67 1.99 -16.10 30.81
CA LEU A 67 1.51 -14.72 30.69
C LEU A 67 0.07 -14.61 31.22
N ASN A 68 -0.31 -13.42 31.67
CA ASN A 68 -1.70 -13.12 32.05
C ASN A 68 -2.56 -12.84 30.81
N VAL A 69 -2.71 -13.86 29.95
CA VAL A 69 -3.44 -13.80 28.68
C VAL A 69 -4.48 -14.91 28.65
N GLN A 70 -5.73 -14.54 28.38
CA GLN A 70 -6.82 -15.49 28.23
C GLN A 70 -6.90 -15.96 26.78
N VAL A 71 -6.84 -17.27 26.56
CA VAL A 71 -6.97 -17.87 25.22
C VAL A 71 -8.42 -18.27 24.99
N GLU A 72 -8.96 -17.78 23.89
CA GLU A 72 -10.34 -17.94 23.46
C GLU A 72 -10.38 -18.60 22.09
N THR A 73 -11.41 -19.40 21.86
CA THR A 73 -11.62 -20.07 20.57
C THR A 73 -12.87 -19.53 19.89
N HIS A 74 -12.83 -19.39 18.57
CA HIS A 74 -14.00 -19.08 17.75
C HIS A 74 -14.04 -19.93 16.48
N ASP A 75 -15.24 -20.05 15.90
CA ASP A 75 -15.44 -20.62 14.57
C ASP A 75 -15.78 -19.54 13.53
N GLY A 76 -15.62 -18.26 13.89
CA GLY A 76 -15.89 -17.13 13.00
C GLY A 76 -14.89 -17.04 11.85
N ASP A 77 -15.42 -16.78 10.64
CA ASP A 77 -14.65 -16.52 9.44
C ASP A 77 -13.97 -15.14 9.48
N ARG A 78 -13.07 -14.93 8.50
CA ARG A 78 -12.48 -13.61 8.23
C ARG A 78 -13.56 -12.59 7.85
N PRO A 79 -13.31 -11.29 8.09
CA PRO A 79 -14.23 -10.25 7.66
C PRO A 79 -14.51 -10.29 6.16
N PRO A 80 -15.76 -10.02 5.72
CA PRO A 80 -16.13 -10.11 4.30
C PRO A 80 -15.38 -9.11 3.41
N TRP A 81 -14.82 -8.04 3.99
CA TRP A 81 -13.97 -7.06 3.29
C TRP A 81 -12.49 -7.43 3.24
N HIS A 82 -12.10 -8.64 3.67
CA HIS A 82 -10.71 -9.09 3.74
C HIS A 82 -9.95 -8.95 2.41
N ALA A 83 -10.51 -9.47 1.31
CA ALA A 83 -9.84 -9.42 0.00
C ALA A 83 -9.63 -7.98 -0.50
N TYR A 84 -10.66 -7.14 -0.34
CA TYR A 84 -10.58 -5.70 -0.63
C TYR A 84 -9.50 -5.01 0.21
N LEU A 85 -9.44 -5.31 1.49
CA LEU A 85 -8.52 -4.71 2.43
C LEU A 85 -7.08 -5.11 2.13
N ALA A 86 -6.84 -6.40 1.86
CA ALA A 86 -5.56 -6.92 1.43
C ALA A 86 -5.08 -6.20 0.18
N ALA A 87 -5.93 -6.13 -0.87
CA ALA A 87 -5.62 -5.42 -2.11
C ALA A 87 -5.29 -3.95 -1.86
N ALA A 88 -6.02 -3.25 -0.98
CA ALA A 88 -5.79 -1.83 -0.69
C ALA A 88 -4.49 -1.57 0.10
N ARG A 89 -4.16 -2.44 1.07
CA ARG A 89 -3.04 -2.24 2.01
C ARG A 89 -1.69 -2.70 1.49
N LYS A 90 -1.65 -3.67 0.56
CA LYS A 90 -0.42 -4.09 -0.15
C LYS A 90 0.37 -2.89 -0.71
N TRP A 91 -0.31 -1.84 -1.14
CA TRP A 91 0.29 -0.65 -1.76
C TRP A 91 0.79 0.41 -0.77
N SER A 92 0.63 0.22 0.54
CA SER A 92 0.91 1.25 1.56
C SER A 92 1.41 0.67 2.91
N LEU A 93 2.17 -0.44 2.85
CA LEU A 93 2.56 -1.24 4.02
C LEU A 93 3.27 -0.48 5.15
N ASP A 94 4.13 0.49 4.83
CA ASP A 94 4.98 1.19 5.81
C ASP A 94 4.28 2.36 6.51
N GLY A 95 3.15 2.82 5.97
CA GLY A 95 2.33 3.88 6.55
C GLY A 95 1.17 3.32 7.39
N TRP A 96 0.81 4.04 8.45
CA TRP A 96 -0.39 3.74 9.23
C TRP A 96 -1.68 3.98 8.44
N ARG A 97 -1.67 4.96 7.53
CA ARG A 97 -2.75 5.32 6.60
C ARG A 97 -2.19 5.42 5.18
N GLY A 98 -3.07 5.55 4.20
CA GLY A 98 -2.71 5.75 2.79
C GLY A 98 -3.02 4.53 1.91
N GLY A 99 -3.73 3.53 2.44
CA GLY A 99 -4.30 2.48 1.61
C GLY A 99 -5.39 3.02 0.70
N LEU A 100 -5.57 2.35 -0.44
CA LEU A 100 -6.62 2.69 -1.39
C LEU A 100 -8.00 2.64 -0.72
N CYS A 101 -8.91 3.46 -1.22
CA CYS A 101 -10.29 3.54 -0.71
C CYS A 101 -10.39 3.80 0.81
N GLY A 102 -9.40 4.51 1.37
CA GLY A 102 -9.34 4.90 2.78
C GLY A 102 -8.86 3.81 3.74
N ALA A 103 -8.39 2.67 3.22
CA ALA A 103 -7.84 1.60 4.06
C ALA A 103 -6.61 2.06 4.86
N ASN A 104 -6.46 1.55 6.06
CA ASN A 104 -5.37 1.87 6.97
C ASN A 104 -4.98 0.64 7.82
N VAL A 105 -3.89 0.75 8.59
CA VAL A 105 -3.35 -0.38 9.37
C VAL A 105 -4.33 -0.91 10.42
N TYR A 106 -5.20 -0.06 10.98
CA TYR A 106 -6.15 -0.48 12.01
C TYR A 106 -7.28 -1.33 11.46
N ASP A 107 -7.45 -1.38 10.14
CA ASP A 107 -8.40 -2.27 9.48
C ASP A 107 -7.87 -3.71 9.41
N GLU A 108 -6.54 -3.89 9.31
CA GLU A 108 -5.87 -5.16 8.97
C GLU A 108 -6.18 -6.30 9.94
N TRP A 109 -6.47 -5.99 11.20
CA TRP A 109 -6.70 -6.96 12.27
C TRP A 109 -8.04 -6.71 12.98
N PHE A 110 -8.98 -6.08 12.28
CA PHE A 110 -10.27 -5.69 12.83
C PHE A 110 -11.32 -6.79 12.65
N HIS A 111 -11.64 -7.50 13.74
CA HIS A 111 -12.66 -8.54 13.79
C HIS A 111 -13.83 -8.12 14.69
N PRO A 112 -14.79 -7.33 14.18
CA PRO A 112 -15.73 -6.62 15.04
C PRO A 112 -16.66 -7.55 15.82
N TRP A 113 -17.07 -8.69 15.26
CA TRP A 113 -17.89 -9.68 15.96
C TRP A 113 -17.14 -10.40 17.08
N ILE A 114 -15.88 -10.78 16.85
CA ILE A 114 -15.04 -11.40 17.89
C ILE A 114 -14.86 -10.40 19.03
N PHE A 115 -14.50 -9.16 18.69
CA PHE A 115 -14.24 -8.10 19.67
C PHE A 115 -15.51 -7.71 20.43
N GLU A 116 -16.65 -7.59 19.76
CA GLU A 116 -17.93 -7.28 20.40
C GLU A 116 -18.35 -8.38 21.39
N VAL A 117 -18.22 -9.66 21.02
CA VAL A 117 -18.57 -10.78 21.90
C VAL A 117 -17.70 -10.78 23.15
N LEU A 118 -16.38 -10.62 22.98
CA LEU A 118 -15.43 -10.52 24.10
C LEU A 118 -15.77 -9.32 25.01
N ALA A 119 -16.01 -8.15 24.42
CA ALA A 119 -16.31 -6.94 25.18
C ALA A 119 -17.58 -7.08 26.02
N ARG A 120 -18.65 -7.65 25.45
CA ARG A 120 -19.93 -7.89 26.14
C ARG A 120 -19.79 -8.90 27.26
N ARG A 121 -19.07 -10.01 27.03
CA ARG A 121 -18.83 -11.04 28.04
C ARG A 121 -18.07 -10.48 29.24
N GLU A 122 -17.03 -9.70 28.95
CA GLU A 122 -16.20 -9.08 29.98
C GLU A 122 -16.82 -7.83 30.58
N GLN A 123 -18.00 -7.38 30.12
CA GLN A 123 -18.59 -6.10 30.54
C GLN A 123 -17.58 -4.95 30.41
N ALA A 124 -16.76 -4.98 29.35
CA ALA A 124 -15.85 -3.90 29.02
C ALA A 124 -16.66 -2.68 28.54
N ASP A 125 -16.05 -1.50 28.58
CA ASP A 125 -16.59 -0.29 27.96
C ASP A 125 -16.06 -0.14 26.52
N ALA A 126 -14.84 -0.65 26.26
CA ALA A 126 -14.18 -0.57 24.97
C ALA A 126 -13.16 -1.72 24.77
N VAL A 127 -12.76 -1.91 23.50
CA VAL A 127 -11.75 -2.88 23.09
C VAL A 127 -10.62 -2.18 22.37
N MET A 128 -9.39 -2.50 22.74
CA MET A 128 -8.19 -2.18 21.96
C MET A 128 -7.86 -3.34 21.02
N ALA A 129 -7.90 -3.11 19.70
CA ALA A 129 -7.65 -4.14 18.71
C ALA A 129 -6.14 -4.25 18.42
N ILE A 130 -5.52 -5.38 18.75
CA ILE A 130 -4.07 -5.55 18.68
C ILE A 130 -3.67 -6.46 17.49
N PRO A 131 -2.72 -6.04 16.64
CA PRO A 131 -2.09 -6.93 15.67
C PRO A 131 -1.30 -8.05 16.35
N ALA A 132 -1.57 -9.31 15.97
CA ALA A 132 -0.94 -10.49 16.57
C ALA A 132 0.60 -10.53 16.37
N ALA A 133 1.08 -10.00 15.25
CA ALA A 133 2.49 -10.02 14.86
C ALA A 133 3.23 -8.70 15.14
N ALA A 134 2.93 -7.97 16.23
CA ALA A 134 3.56 -6.69 16.56
C ALA A 134 4.54 -6.78 17.76
N PRO A 135 5.74 -7.36 17.58
CA PRO A 135 6.71 -7.57 18.66
C PRO A 135 7.39 -6.30 19.16
N LEU A 136 7.15 -5.14 18.54
CA LEU A 136 7.64 -3.81 18.95
C LEU A 136 6.55 -2.93 19.55
N LEU A 137 5.31 -3.43 19.68
CA LEU A 137 4.16 -2.70 20.24
C LEU A 137 4.53 -2.02 21.57
N ASP A 138 4.34 -0.72 21.69
CA ASP A 138 4.81 0.04 22.85
C ASP A 138 3.73 0.16 23.93
N PRO A 139 3.90 -0.48 25.12
CA PRO A 139 2.90 -0.44 26.18
C PRO A 139 2.62 0.98 26.68
N GLY A 140 3.64 1.84 26.75
CA GLY A 140 3.46 3.23 27.18
C GLY A 140 2.57 4.01 26.22
N LEU A 141 2.80 3.85 24.91
CA LEU A 141 1.96 4.48 23.89
C LEU A 141 0.52 3.92 23.89
N LEU A 142 0.32 2.63 24.18
CA LEU A 142 -1.03 2.09 24.37
C LEU A 142 -1.74 2.73 25.55
N ASP A 143 -1.04 2.86 26.68
CA ASP A 143 -1.59 3.48 27.88
C ASP A 143 -1.96 4.95 27.64
N GLU A 144 -1.16 5.69 26.87
CA GLU A 144 -1.50 7.06 26.43
C GLU A 144 -2.78 7.11 25.59
N VAL A 145 -2.96 6.19 24.64
CA VAL A 145 -4.18 6.10 23.82
C VAL A 145 -5.41 5.77 24.69
N ILE A 146 -5.25 4.87 25.67
CA ILE A 146 -6.30 4.51 26.63
C ILE A 146 -6.67 5.69 27.52
N ASP A 147 -5.69 6.39 28.07
CA ASP A 147 -5.90 7.56 28.93
C ASP A 147 -6.55 8.70 28.13
N HIS A 148 -6.16 8.89 26.88
CA HIS A 148 -6.80 9.83 25.95
C HIS A 148 -8.27 9.47 25.72
N PHE A 149 -8.56 8.23 25.35
CA PHE A 149 -9.94 7.77 25.15
C PHE A 149 -10.80 7.93 26.42
N SER A 150 -10.24 7.57 27.58
CA SER A 150 -10.91 7.68 28.88
C SER A 150 -11.19 9.12 29.29
N ARG A 151 -10.29 10.06 28.97
CA ARG A 151 -10.46 11.50 29.26
C ARG A 151 -11.67 12.09 28.56
N TYR A 152 -11.96 11.64 27.34
CA TYR A 152 -13.06 12.13 26.52
C TYR A 152 -14.29 11.20 26.51
N GLY A 153 -14.35 10.22 27.42
CA GLY A 153 -15.42 9.22 27.50
C GLY A 153 -16.82 9.84 27.43
N GLY A 154 -17.65 9.37 26.49
CA GLY A 154 -18.98 9.91 26.17
C GLY A 154 -19.02 10.92 25.02
N GLY A 155 -17.86 11.44 24.55
CA GLY A 155 -17.76 12.36 23.41
C GLY A 155 -16.99 11.81 22.19
N VAL A 156 -16.27 10.69 22.35
CA VAL A 156 -15.53 9.99 21.27
C VAL A 156 -15.85 8.50 21.29
N ARG A 157 -15.98 7.88 20.12
CA ARG A 157 -16.32 6.45 19.97
C ARG A 157 -15.13 5.58 19.59
N MET A 158 -13.99 6.21 19.29
CA MET A 158 -12.73 5.56 18.94
C MET A 158 -11.58 6.50 19.31
N ALA A 159 -10.44 5.93 19.70
CA ALA A 159 -9.18 6.68 19.80
C ALA A 159 -8.01 5.92 19.18
N LEU A 160 -7.09 6.68 18.57
CA LEU A 160 -5.88 6.16 17.93
C LEU A 160 -4.82 7.25 17.81
N THR A 161 -3.62 6.88 17.38
CA THR A 161 -2.52 7.82 17.12
C THR A 161 -1.87 7.58 15.77
N GLN A 162 -1.00 8.48 15.33
CA GLN A 162 -0.13 8.25 14.18
C GLN A 162 1.20 7.67 14.66
N SER A 163 1.49 6.45 14.25
CA SER A 163 2.75 5.75 14.52
C SER A 163 3.02 4.71 13.43
N SER A 164 4.23 4.21 13.31
CA SER A 164 4.54 3.15 12.36
C SER A 164 3.71 1.88 12.65
N PRO A 165 3.25 1.13 11.63
CA PRO A 165 2.47 -0.10 11.81
C PRO A 165 3.11 -1.06 12.81
N GLY A 166 2.40 -1.43 13.88
CA GLY A 166 2.90 -2.34 14.91
C GLY A 166 3.54 -1.68 16.14
N LEU A 167 3.56 -0.35 16.23
CA LEU A 167 3.97 0.38 17.45
C LEU A 167 2.81 0.73 18.37
N SER A 168 1.60 0.90 17.83
CA SER A 168 0.38 1.25 18.57
C SER A 168 -0.85 0.51 18.03
N ALA A 169 -2.00 0.77 18.65
CA ALA A 169 -3.30 0.19 18.34
C ALA A 169 -4.43 1.20 18.56
N ALA A 170 -5.62 0.90 18.03
CA ALA A 170 -6.81 1.71 18.18
C ALA A 170 -7.77 1.12 19.24
N VAL A 171 -8.40 2.01 20.01
CA VAL A 171 -9.47 1.69 20.96
C VAL A 171 -10.82 1.98 20.34
N TYR A 172 -11.76 1.05 20.46
CA TYR A 172 -13.12 1.14 19.92
C TYR A 172 -14.15 0.97 21.03
N GLU A 173 -15.11 1.90 21.09
CA GLU A 173 -16.30 1.73 21.94
C GLU A 173 -17.15 0.58 21.42
N ILE A 174 -17.79 -0.17 22.33
CA ILE A 174 -18.65 -1.31 21.96
C ILE A 174 -19.78 -0.90 21.01
N SER A 175 -20.37 0.29 21.21
CA SER A 175 -21.46 0.77 20.34
C SER A 175 -21.02 0.87 18.88
N LEU A 176 -19.76 1.28 18.65
CA LEU A 176 -19.16 1.41 17.33
C LEU A 176 -18.86 0.03 16.73
N LEU A 177 -18.35 -0.91 17.53
CA LEU A 177 -18.16 -2.30 17.08
C LEU A 177 -19.49 -2.91 16.59
N SER A 178 -20.57 -2.75 17.36
CA SER A 178 -21.90 -3.23 16.98
C SER A 178 -22.43 -2.61 15.69
N GLU A 179 -22.13 -1.33 15.44
CA GLU A 179 -22.55 -0.62 14.23
C GLU A 179 -21.74 -1.11 13.01
N LEU A 180 -20.42 -1.17 13.13
CA LEU A 180 -19.52 -1.63 12.07
C LEU A 180 -19.79 -3.10 11.71
N SER A 181 -20.08 -3.96 12.71
CA SER A 181 -20.53 -5.35 12.50
C SER A 181 -21.77 -5.42 11.60
N LYS A 182 -22.74 -4.52 11.78
CA LYS A 182 -24.00 -4.50 11.00
C LYS A 182 -23.81 -3.95 9.60
N ILE A 183 -23.00 -2.90 9.46
CA ILE A 183 -22.73 -2.24 8.17
C ILE A 183 -21.85 -3.12 7.29
N GLY A 184 -20.95 -3.91 7.89
CA GLY A 184 -20.04 -4.78 7.14
C GLY A 184 -18.88 -4.00 6.49
N HIS A 185 -18.36 -2.99 7.18
CA HIS A 185 -17.24 -2.17 6.69
C HIS A 185 -16.13 -2.02 7.73
N PRO A 186 -14.87 -1.92 7.30
CA PRO A 186 -13.76 -1.62 8.20
C PRO A 186 -13.85 -0.18 8.73
N PRO A 187 -13.28 0.10 9.91
CA PRO A 187 -13.34 1.43 10.53
C PRO A 187 -12.68 2.51 9.66
N GLY A 188 -11.68 2.16 8.86
CA GLY A 188 -11.01 3.04 7.91
C GLY A 188 -11.93 3.71 6.91
N ARG A 189 -13.00 3.04 6.50
CA ARG A 189 -13.98 3.62 5.59
C ARG A 189 -14.73 4.79 6.23
N ALA A 190 -14.94 4.76 7.55
CA ALA A 190 -15.52 5.89 8.29
C ALA A 190 -14.54 7.06 8.45
N MET A 191 -13.23 6.80 8.29
CA MET A 191 -12.16 7.80 8.31
C MET A 191 -11.80 8.33 6.91
N ALA A 192 -12.40 7.74 5.86
CA ALA A 192 -12.15 8.14 4.49
C ALA A 192 -12.88 9.44 4.15
N TYR A 193 -12.33 10.20 3.21
CA TYR A 193 -13.04 11.33 2.64
C TYR A 193 -14.31 10.84 1.92
N HIS A 194 -15.43 11.51 2.17
CA HIS A 194 -16.70 11.23 1.50
C HIS A 194 -17.28 12.53 0.91
N PRO A 195 -17.37 12.65 -0.43
CA PRO A 195 -17.81 13.88 -1.08
C PRO A 195 -19.15 14.45 -0.58
N ARG A 196 -20.11 13.57 -0.22
CA ARG A 196 -21.43 14.00 0.29
C ARG A 196 -21.48 14.29 1.79
N ASP A 197 -20.38 14.06 2.50
CA ASP A 197 -20.30 14.22 3.96
C ASP A 197 -18.91 14.73 4.32
N VAL A 198 -18.66 16.00 3.96
CA VAL A 198 -17.37 16.65 4.16
C VAL A 198 -17.17 16.94 5.64
N ARG A 199 -16.19 16.26 6.23
CA ARG A 199 -15.81 16.40 7.64
C ARG A 199 -14.35 16.77 7.75
N HIS A 200 -13.97 17.38 8.88
CA HIS A 200 -12.57 17.57 9.22
C HIS A 200 -11.85 16.21 9.28
N ASP A 201 -10.60 16.17 8.80
CA ASP A 201 -9.79 14.95 8.86
C ASP A 201 -9.71 14.41 10.29
N ILE A 202 -9.74 13.09 10.44
CA ILE A 202 -9.71 12.46 11.76
C ILE A 202 -8.49 12.84 12.57
N ALA A 203 -7.35 13.14 11.93
CA ALA A 203 -6.15 13.63 12.61
C ALA A 203 -6.38 14.94 13.38
N ASN A 204 -7.43 15.69 13.03
CA ASN A 204 -7.84 16.93 13.70
C ASN A 204 -9.05 16.74 14.64
N GLN A 205 -9.53 15.51 14.81
CA GLN A 205 -10.68 15.21 15.68
C GLN A 205 -10.22 14.83 17.09
N THR A 206 -11.11 15.03 18.07
CA THR A 206 -10.84 14.77 19.49
C THR A 206 -10.37 13.34 19.78
N GLY A 207 -10.80 12.34 18.99
CA GLY A 207 -10.37 10.95 19.16
C GLY A 207 -8.90 10.68 18.78
N PHE A 208 -8.23 11.63 18.15
CA PHE A 208 -6.86 11.43 17.67
C PHE A 208 -5.84 11.95 18.68
N LEU A 209 -4.97 11.06 19.16
CA LEU A 209 -3.86 11.40 20.04
C LEU A 209 -2.68 11.95 19.23
N ASN A 210 -2.37 13.24 19.42
CA ASN A 210 -1.13 13.84 18.94
C ASN A 210 0.01 13.52 19.90
N THR A 211 0.97 12.72 19.43
CA THR A 211 2.15 12.27 20.18
C THR A 211 3.42 13.01 19.72
N ASP A 212 4.60 12.52 20.09
CA ASP A 212 5.88 13.08 19.66
C ASP A 212 6.02 13.07 18.12
N ALA A 213 6.55 14.16 17.57
CA ALA A 213 6.71 14.32 16.13
C ALA A 213 7.59 13.24 15.49
N ILE A 214 8.58 12.69 16.23
CA ILE A 214 9.43 11.58 15.77
C ILE A 214 8.59 10.31 15.56
N ILE A 215 7.70 10.00 16.52
CA ILE A 215 6.77 8.86 16.41
C ILE A 215 5.86 9.05 15.20
N MET A 216 5.33 10.26 15.04
CA MET A 216 4.41 10.55 13.95
C MET A 216 5.07 10.46 12.56
N GLN A 217 6.34 10.86 12.45
CA GLN A 217 7.09 10.84 11.20
C GLN A 217 7.71 9.47 10.88
N GLY A 218 7.73 8.54 11.84
CA GLY A 218 8.25 7.20 11.64
C GLY A 218 7.49 6.43 10.57
N LEU A 219 8.20 5.98 9.53
CA LEU A 219 7.67 5.10 8.49
C LEU A 219 8.43 3.78 8.51
N GLY A 220 7.70 2.67 8.41
CA GLY A 220 8.28 1.34 8.41
C GLY A 220 7.38 0.33 9.11
N ARG A 221 6.93 -0.68 8.38
CA ARG A 221 6.15 -1.78 8.95
C ARG A 221 6.95 -2.54 10.03
N CYS A 222 6.46 -2.50 11.26
CA CYS A 222 6.97 -3.24 12.43
C CYS A 222 6.07 -4.43 12.82
N ILE A 223 5.09 -4.75 11.96
CA ILE A 223 4.30 -5.98 12.03
C ILE A 223 5.09 -7.06 11.28
N VAL A 224 5.43 -8.16 11.93
CA VAL A 224 6.23 -9.26 11.37
C VAL A 224 5.33 -10.20 10.59
N ASP A 225 4.93 -9.77 9.40
CA ASP A 225 4.10 -10.53 8.46
C ASP A 225 4.68 -10.57 7.03
N THR A 226 5.81 -9.89 6.81
CA THR A 226 6.66 -10.03 5.63
C THR A 226 8.10 -10.31 6.04
N GLN A 227 8.91 -10.85 5.14
CA GLN A 227 10.32 -11.11 5.39
C GLN A 227 11.09 -9.82 5.67
N THR A 228 10.82 -8.76 4.91
CA THR A 228 11.44 -7.44 5.12
C THR A 228 11.10 -6.88 6.50
N ALA A 229 9.83 -6.98 6.92
CA ALA A 229 9.44 -6.50 8.24
C ALA A 229 10.09 -7.33 9.36
N ALA A 230 10.21 -8.65 9.19
CA ALA A 230 10.93 -9.51 10.13
C ALA A 230 12.40 -9.11 10.28
N GLN A 231 13.10 -8.89 9.17
CA GLN A 231 14.51 -8.45 9.15
C GLN A 231 14.67 -7.08 9.82
N ARG A 232 13.78 -6.14 9.50
CA ARG A 232 13.76 -4.79 10.09
C ARG A 232 13.59 -4.87 11.61
N VAL A 233 12.61 -5.64 12.09
CA VAL A 233 12.36 -5.82 13.53
C VAL A 233 13.57 -6.48 14.21
N SER A 234 14.20 -7.48 13.58
CA SER A 234 15.41 -8.10 14.11
C SER A 234 16.55 -7.09 14.27
N ALA A 235 16.83 -6.27 13.25
CA ALA A 235 17.84 -5.22 13.30
C ALA A 235 17.55 -4.18 14.39
N ILE A 236 16.31 -3.73 14.53
CA ILE A 236 15.90 -2.81 15.61
C ILE A 236 16.19 -3.42 16.99
N LEU A 237 15.90 -4.72 17.18
CA LEU A 237 16.12 -5.40 18.46
C LEU A 237 17.60 -5.68 18.77
N GLU A 238 18.45 -5.70 17.75
CA GLU A 238 19.89 -5.77 17.91
C GLU A 238 20.47 -4.45 18.42
N ASP A 239 20.02 -3.32 17.85
CA ASP A 239 20.51 -1.98 18.22
C ASP A 239 19.82 -1.43 19.49
N ILE A 240 18.57 -1.83 19.72
CA ILE A 240 17.72 -1.32 20.81
C ILE A 240 17.14 -2.50 21.61
N PRO A 241 17.84 -2.96 22.66
CA PRO A 241 17.39 -4.11 23.45
C PRO A 241 16.02 -3.93 24.13
N ASN A 242 15.71 -2.69 24.55
CA ASN A 242 14.44 -2.31 25.20
C ASN A 242 13.73 -1.23 24.36
N PRO A 243 13.06 -1.61 23.27
CA PRO A 243 12.46 -0.65 22.36
C PRO A 243 11.19 -0.03 22.94
N ASP A 244 11.03 1.27 22.70
CA ASP A 244 9.82 2.08 22.91
C ASP A 244 9.46 2.77 21.58
N ALA A 245 8.27 3.36 21.46
CA ALA A 245 7.85 3.95 20.19
C ALA A 245 8.80 5.07 19.72
N LEU A 246 9.33 5.88 20.64
CA LEU A 246 10.19 7.01 20.31
C LEU A 246 11.54 6.57 19.73
N ASN A 247 12.20 5.63 20.38
CA ASN A 247 13.51 5.14 19.98
C ASN A 247 13.43 4.28 18.70
N VAL A 248 12.35 3.50 18.52
CA VAL A 248 12.11 2.76 17.29
C VAL A 248 11.83 3.71 16.14
N SER A 249 10.95 4.70 16.31
CA SER A 249 10.68 5.67 15.25
C SER A 249 11.90 6.51 14.88
N ARG A 250 12.76 6.85 15.85
CA ARG A 250 14.05 7.49 15.58
C ARG A 250 14.96 6.59 14.74
N TRP A 251 15.08 5.32 15.12
CA TRP A 251 15.86 4.34 14.37
C TRP A 251 15.37 4.20 12.93
N LEU A 252 14.06 4.11 12.71
CA LEU A 252 13.45 4.05 11.38
C LEU A 252 13.82 5.27 10.53
N LEU A 253 13.79 6.48 11.11
CA LEU A 253 14.15 7.71 10.41
C LEU A 253 15.64 7.77 10.03
N GLU A 254 16.52 7.30 10.91
CA GLU A 254 17.98 7.28 10.71
C GLU A 254 18.43 6.21 9.69
N HIS A 255 17.72 5.08 9.65
CA HIS A 255 18.09 3.92 8.83
C HIS A 255 17.26 3.76 7.55
N ARG A 256 16.31 4.67 7.25
CA ARG A 256 15.42 4.60 6.07
C ARG A 256 16.13 4.49 4.71
N TRP A 257 17.42 4.81 4.66
CA TRP A 257 18.23 4.74 3.44
C TRP A 257 19.20 3.56 3.40
N GLN A 258 19.33 2.82 4.50
CA GLN A 258 20.37 1.79 4.68
C GLN A 258 19.83 0.39 4.41
N HIS A 259 18.53 0.17 4.65
CA HIS A 259 17.88 -1.11 4.45
C HIS A 259 17.00 -1.09 3.21
N PHE A 260 17.61 -1.25 2.04
CA PHE A 260 16.91 -1.62 0.82
C PHE A 260 17.25 -3.09 0.51
N GLY A 261 16.22 -3.91 0.25
CA GLY A 261 16.39 -5.35 0.05
C GLY A 261 17.24 -5.69 -1.17
N VAL A 262 17.49 -6.99 -1.37
CA VAL A 262 18.22 -7.52 -2.54
C VAL A 262 17.47 -7.33 -3.87
N LEU A 263 16.18 -6.99 -3.79
CA LEU A 263 15.31 -6.64 -4.91
C LEU A 263 14.46 -5.41 -4.51
N PRO A 264 13.94 -4.62 -5.47
CA PRO A 264 13.14 -3.41 -5.19
C PRO A 264 11.73 -3.72 -4.67
N HIS A 265 11.15 -2.93 -3.77
CA HIS A 265 9.77 -3.11 -3.29
C HIS A 265 8.68 -3.00 -4.38
N GLU A 266 8.99 -2.35 -5.50
CA GLU A 266 8.09 -2.23 -6.65
C GLU A 266 8.87 -2.34 -7.98
N VAL A 267 8.28 -3.00 -8.97
CA VAL A 267 8.79 -3.05 -10.34
C VAL A 267 7.68 -2.62 -11.30
N GLU A 268 7.90 -1.54 -12.02
CA GLU A 268 7.04 -1.15 -13.13
C GLU A 268 7.57 -1.79 -14.42
N ILE A 269 6.71 -2.55 -15.11
CA ILE A 269 7.04 -3.32 -16.31
C ILE A 269 6.25 -2.74 -17.47
N GLU A 270 6.97 -2.23 -18.47
CA GLU A 270 6.40 -1.83 -19.75
C GLU A 270 6.27 -3.05 -20.65
N LEU A 271 5.04 -3.53 -20.88
CA LEU A 271 4.81 -4.67 -21.78
C LEU A 271 4.94 -4.28 -23.25
N THR A 272 4.61 -3.04 -23.60
CA THR A 272 4.64 -2.53 -24.97
C THR A 272 4.70 -1.00 -24.97
N THR A 273 5.21 -0.42 -26.03
CA THR A 273 5.12 1.03 -26.30
C THR A 273 3.94 1.39 -27.20
N ALA A 274 3.14 0.40 -27.63
CA ALA A 274 1.91 0.65 -28.39
C ALA A 274 0.89 1.34 -27.48
N ASP A 275 0.24 2.39 -27.99
CA ASP A 275 -0.71 3.17 -27.20
C ASP A 275 -1.81 3.76 -28.11
N PRO A 276 -3.09 3.76 -27.70
CA PRO A 276 -4.15 4.36 -28.49
C PRO A 276 -4.13 5.90 -28.49
N LEU A 277 -3.36 6.54 -27.59
CA LEU A 277 -3.28 7.98 -27.39
C LEU A 277 -1.87 8.51 -27.68
N GLU A 278 -1.30 8.12 -28.83
CA GLU A 278 0.08 8.44 -29.25
C GLU A 278 0.41 9.94 -29.25
N ASN A 279 -0.61 10.79 -29.44
CA ASN A 279 -0.48 12.25 -29.52
C ASN A 279 -0.87 12.96 -28.21
N SER A 280 -1.09 12.20 -27.13
CA SER A 280 -1.39 12.80 -25.84
C SER A 280 -0.24 13.68 -25.37
N THR A 281 -0.61 14.78 -24.73
CA THR A 281 0.32 15.85 -24.39
C THR A 281 0.76 15.83 -22.92
N LEU A 282 0.14 14.98 -22.09
CA LEU A 282 0.40 14.91 -20.64
C LEU A 282 1.54 13.96 -20.27
N ARG A 283 1.71 12.89 -21.04
CA ARG A 283 2.71 11.85 -20.81
C ARG A 283 3.41 11.56 -22.15
N PRO A 284 4.72 11.27 -22.16
CA PRO A 284 5.41 10.83 -23.36
C PRO A 284 4.80 9.55 -23.90
N ARG A 285 4.42 9.57 -25.18
CA ARG A 285 3.74 8.46 -25.88
C ARG A 285 4.26 8.39 -27.32
N GLY A 286 3.96 7.29 -28.00
CA GLY A 286 4.19 7.14 -29.44
C GLY A 286 5.63 7.46 -29.86
N SER A 287 5.78 8.36 -30.85
CA SER A 287 7.08 8.71 -31.42
C SER A 287 8.10 9.28 -30.42
N ALA A 288 7.65 9.94 -29.36
CA ALA A 288 8.54 10.48 -28.33
C ALA A 288 9.27 9.38 -27.56
N VAL A 289 8.60 8.26 -27.30
CA VAL A 289 9.16 7.11 -26.57
C VAL A 289 10.02 6.24 -27.50
N GLY A 290 9.63 6.18 -28.78
CA GLY A 290 10.18 5.26 -29.76
C GLY A 290 9.48 3.90 -29.72
N ARG A 291 9.83 3.02 -30.66
CA ARG A 291 9.28 1.66 -30.73
C ARG A 291 10.25 0.68 -30.09
N ARG A 292 9.78 -0.05 -29.08
CA ARG A 292 10.53 -1.16 -28.45
C ARG A 292 9.99 -2.55 -28.81
N GLY A 293 8.80 -2.60 -29.42
CA GLY A 293 8.07 -3.85 -29.65
C GLY A 293 7.36 -4.34 -28.38
N PRO A 294 6.56 -5.41 -28.49
CA PRO A 294 6.06 -6.12 -27.31
C PRO A 294 7.21 -6.82 -26.58
N MET A 295 7.16 -6.85 -25.26
CA MET A 295 8.12 -7.59 -24.45
C MET A 295 8.06 -9.08 -24.76
N ASP A 296 9.21 -9.70 -24.99
CA ASP A 296 9.29 -11.14 -25.20
C ASP A 296 8.80 -11.90 -23.96
N PHE A 297 7.89 -12.85 -24.17
CA PHE A 297 7.29 -13.58 -23.05
C PHE A 297 8.31 -14.40 -22.25
N ALA A 298 9.35 -14.95 -22.88
CA ALA A 298 10.35 -15.73 -22.15
C ALA A 298 11.17 -14.82 -21.23
N LEU A 299 11.50 -13.61 -21.68
CA LEU A 299 12.12 -12.59 -20.82
C LEU A 299 11.19 -12.20 -19.67
N PHE A 300 9.91 -11.96 -19.96
CA PHE A 300 8.89 -11.62 -18.95
C PHE A 300 8.75 -12.74 -17.90
N ALA A 301 8.59 -13.99 -18.31
CA ALA A 301 8.44 -15.13 -17.42
C ALA A 301 9.66 -15.30 -16.50
N ARG A 302 10.87 -15.11 -17.04
CA ARG A 302 12.12 -15.19 -16.26
C ARG A 302 12.19 -14.07 -15.22
N LEU A 303 11.75 -12.86 -15.57
CA LEU A 303 11.63 -11.75 -14.61
C LEU A 303 10.62 -12.10 -13.51
N ILE A 304 9.42 -12.59 -13.85
CA ILE A 304 8.41 -12.97 -12.85
C ILE A 304 8.91 -14.07 -11.92
N GLU A 305 9.66 -15.06 -12.43
CA GLU A 305 10.28 -16.10 -11.61
C GLU A 305 11.25 -15.53 -10.56
N GLU A 306 12.06 -14.52 -10.92
CA GLU A 306 12.94 -13.83 -9.95
C GLU A 306 12.16 -13.05 -8.88
N LEU A 307 10.95 -12.59 -9.22
CA LEU A 307 10.09 -11.86 -8.30
C LEU A 307 9.20 -12.78 -7.45
N ALA A 308 9.03 -14.03 -7.87
CA ALA A 308 8.20 -15.02 -7.21
C ALA A 308 8.71 -15.32 -5.78
N GLY A 309 7.79 -15.66 -4.88
CA GLY A 309 8.11 -16.01 -3.50
C GLY A 309 8.44 -14.83 -2.59
N ARG A 310 8.61 -13.60 -3.10
CA ARG A 310 8.76 -12.44 -2.22
C ARG A 310 7.40 -11.94 -1.71
N ASP A 311 7.28 -11.84 -0.39
CA ASP A 311 6.03 -11.59 0.31
C ASP A 311 5.69 -10.10 0.51
N ASP A 312 6.36 -9.20 -0.21
CA ASP A 312 6.09 -7.75 -0.19
C ASP A 312 6.31 -7.02 -1.53
N ILE A 313 6.53 -7.75 -2.63
CA ILE A 313 6.83 -7.14 -3.93
C ILE A 313 5.57 -6.74 -4.68
N ARG A 314 5.59 -5.53 -5.25
CA ARG A 314 4.52 -5.03 -6.12
C ARG A 314 4.99 -4.96 -7.56
N VAL A 315 4.15 -5.44 -8.47
CA VAL A 315 4.37 -5.32 -9.92
C VAL A 315 3.29 -4.42 -10.51
N VAL A 316 3.71 -3.49 -11.36
CA VAL A 316 2.81 -2.61 -12.10
C VAL A 316 3.02 -2.86 -13.58
N PHE A 317 1.99 -3.32 -14.29
CA PHE A 317 1.98 -3.23 -15.75
C PHE A 317 1.65 -1.78 -16.13
N GLY A 318 2.66 -1.08 -16.62
CA GLY A 318 2.61 0.36 -16.86
C GLY A 318 3.63 0.78 -17.91
N GLY A 319 4.37 1.83 -17.59
CA GLY A 319 5.31 2.45 -18.54
C GLY A 319 4.63 3.40 -19.53
N PHE A 320 5.13 3.44 -20.77
CA PHE A 320 4.76 4.49 -21.72
C PHE A 320 3.80 4.06 -22.83
N GLY A 321 3.37 2.79 -22.84
CA GLY A 321 2.28 2.28 -23.68
C GLY A 321 1.07 1.81 -22.88
N ASP A 322 0.11 1.18 -23.57
CA ASP A 322 -1.04 0.53 -22.97
C ASP A 322 -0.78 -0.99 -22.88
N PRO A 323 -0.64 -1.57 -21.67
CA PRO A 323 -0.39 -3.00 -21.52
C PRO A 323 -1.49 -3.88 -22.13
N LEU A 324 -2.72 -3.37 -22.26
CA LEU A 324 -3.83 -4.08 -22.90
C LEU A 324 -3.59 -4.35 -24.40
N LEU A 325 -2.65 -3.64 -25.02
CA LEU A 325 -2.27 -3.85 -26.42
C LEU A 325 -1.16 -4.90 -26.60
N HIS A 326 -0.67 -5.50 -25.52
CA HIS A 326 0.29 -6.59 -25.63
C HIS A 326 -0.39 -7.85 -26.20
N PRO A 327 0.16 -8.50 -27.24
CA PRO A 327 -0.50 -9.66 -27.88
C PRO A 327 -0.68 -10.85 -26.94
N GLU A 328 0.15 -10.96 -25.91
CA GLU A 328 0.09 -12.02 -24.89
C GLU A 328 -0.31 -11.48 -23.51
N PHE A 329 -1.07 -10.38 -23.45
CA PHE A 329 -1.47 -9.73 -22.19
C PHE A 329 -2.06 -10.72 -21.16
N THR A 330 -3.02 -11.55 -21.57
CA THR A 330 -3.64 -12.57 -20.72
C THR A 330 -2.60 -13.57 -20.19
N ARG A 331 -1.67 -14.02 -21.03
CA ARG A 331 -0.61 -14.95 -20.66
C ARG A 331 0.34 -14.33 -19.63
N CYS A 332 0.64 -13.04 -19.75
CA CYS A 332 1.44 -12.31 -18.76
C CYS A 332 0.72 -12.23 -17.40
N LEU A 333 -0.58 -11.95 -17.38
CA LEU A 333 -1.38 -11.96 -16.15
C LEU A 333 -1.42 -13.35 -15.50
N GLU A 334 -1.66 -14.40 -16.28
CA GLU A 334 -1.68 -15.79 -15.81
C GLU A 334 -0.34 -16.18 -15.19
N CYS A 335 0.77 -15.79 -15.82
CA CYS A 335 2.12 -16.04 -15.31
C CYS A 335 2.34 -15.37 -13.94
N CYS A 336 1.94 -14.10 -13.77
CA CYS A 336 1.98 -13.41 -12.49
C CYS A 336 1.12 -14.08 -11.40
N HIS A 337 -0.11 -14.49 -11.76
CA HIS A 337 -1.04 -15.14 -10.85
C HIS A 337 -0.50 -16.49 -10.38
N GLN A 338 0.00 -17.32 -11.31
CA GLN A 338 0.60 -18.62 -11.01
C GLN A 338 1.86 -18.51 -10.16
N ALA A 339 2.67 -17.47 -10.37
CA ALA A 339 3.83 -17.17 -9.54
C ALA A 339 3.46 -16.70 -8.12
N GLY A 340 2.18 -16.37 -7.89
CA GLY A 340 1.68 -15.92 -6.60
C GLY A 340 2.30 -14.61 -6.15
N LEU A 341 2.48 -13.64 -7.07
CA LEU A 341 3.05 -12.33 -6.74
C LEU A 341 2.29 -11.63 -5.59
N PHE A 342 3.01 -10.85 -4.78
CA PHE A 342 2.40 -10.19 -3.63
C PHE A 342 1.38 -9.13 -4.03
N GLY A 343 1.76 -8.20 -4.91
CA GLY A 343 0.85 -7.20 -5.47
C GLY A 343 0.93 -7.07 -7.00
N LEU A 344 -0.20 -6.89 -7.67
CA LEU A 344 -0.28 -6.66 -9.13
C LEU A 344 -1.26 -5.54 -9.47
N ALA A 345 -0.78 -4.52 -10.17
CA ALA A 345 -1.60 -3.44 -10.73
C ALA A 345 -1.44 -3.34 -12.24
N VAL A 346 -2.48 -2.84 -12.90
CA VAL A 346 -2.48 -2.52 -14.34
C VAL A 346 -2.86 -1.06 -14.52
N ARG A 347 -2.05 -0.30 -15.25
CA ARG A 347 -2.34 1.09 -15.65
C ARG A 347 -2.76 1.10 -17.10
N THR A 348 -3.91 1.72 -17.42
CA THR A 348 -4.41 1.77 -18.80
C THR A 348 -5.21 3.04 -19.06
N PRO A 349 -5.21 3.59 -20.27
CA PRO A 349 -6.18 4.61 -20.69
C PRO A 349 -7.61 4.04 -20.90
N ALA A 350 -7.80 2.72 -20.73
CA ALA A 350 -9.06 2.00 -20.85
C ALA A 350 -9.77 2.09 -22.21
N VAL A 351 -9.11 2.56 -23.27
CA VAL A 351 -9.67 2.55 -24.64
C VAL A 351 -9.92 1.10 -25.10
N HIS A 352 -9.03 0.17 -24.74
CA HIS A 352 -9.11 -1.26 -25.07
C HIS A 352 -9.54 -2.14 -23.89
N LEU A 353 -10.13 -1.55 -22.83
CA LEU A 353 -10.73 -2.31 -21.73
C LEU A 353 -12.09 -2.89 -22.17
N ASP A 354 -12.03 -4.00 -22.90
CA ASP A 354 -13.18 -4.75 -23.36
C ASP A 354 -13.52 -5.94 -22.46
N LYS A 355 -14.51 -6.75 -22.85
CA LYS A 355 -14.91 -7.94 -22.09
C LYS A 355 -13.75 -8.93 -21.94
N THR A 356 -12.93 -9.13 -22.97
CA THR A 356 -11.85 -10.14 -22.96
C THR A 356 -10.76 -9.76 -21.97
N SER A 357 -10.27 -8.52 -22.05
CA SER A 357 -9.29 -7.98 -21.10
C SER A 357 -9.86 -7.88 -19.69
N GLY A 358 -11.12 -7.45 -19.55
CA GLY A 358 -11.83 -7.43 -18.27
C GLY A 358 -11.93 -8.81 -17.60
N ASP A 359 -12.37 -9.83 -18.34
CA ASP A 359 -12.46 -11.21 -17.84
C ASP A 359 -11.08 -11.74 -17.41
N ALA A 360 -10.01 -11.43 -18.15
CA ALA A 360 -8.64 -11.82 -17.77
C ALA A 360 -8.18 -11.15 -16.46
N LEU A 361 -8.47 -9.86 -16.28
CA LEU A 361 -8.17 -9.11 -15.05
C LEU A 361 -8.90 -9.71 -13.84
N PHE A 362 -10.18 -10.08 -13.98
CA PHE A 362 -10.95 -10.73 -12.92
C PHE A 362 -10.48 -12.16 -12.63
N ALA A 363 -10.14 -12.93 -13.66
CA ALA A 363 -9.69 -14.32 -13.52
C ALA A 363 -8.35 -14.42 -12.79
N CYS A 364 -7.45 -13.45 -13.02
CA CYS A 364 -6.14 -13.41 -12.38
C CYS A 364 -6.13 -12.65 -11.04
N GLU A 365 -7.29 -12.12 -10.62
CA GLU A 365 -7.48 -11.42 -9.33
C GLU A 365 -6.43 -10.33 -9.07
N ILE A 366 -6.18 -9.48 -10.07
CA ILE A 366 -5.28 -8.33 -9.92
C ILE A 366 -5.78 -7.39 -8.81
N ASP A 367 -4.88 -6.72 -8.09
CA ASP A 367 -5.27 -5.87 -6.96
C ASP A 367 -5.86 -4.54 -7.43
N VAL A 368 -5.27 -3.90 -8.44
CA VAL A 368 -5.59 -2.52 -8.82
C VAL A 368 -5.66 -2.34 -10.34
N LEU A 369 -6.76 -1.77 -10.80
CA LEU A 369 -6.90 -1.25 -12.16
C LEU A 369 -6.86 0.28 -12.08
N ASN A 370 -5.72 0.87 -12.46
CA ASN A 370 -5.58 2.33 -12.51
C ASN A 370 -5.93 2.83 -13.92
N VAL A 371 -6.96 3.66 -14.02
CA VAL A 371 -7.48 4.18 -15.28
C VAL A 371 -7.09 5.64 -15.47
N LEU A 372 -6.32 5.91 -16.53
CA LEU A 372 -5.80 7.23 -16.87
C LEU A 372 -6.81 7.96 -17.77
N ILE A 373 -7.67 8.80 -17.19
CA ILE A 373 -8.80 9.43 -17.91
C ILE A 373 -8.49 10.87 -18.29
N ASP A 374 -7.87 11.61 -17.36
CA ASP A 374 -7.43 13.00 -17.50
C ASP A 374 -8.49 14.06 -17.90
N ALA A 375 -9.79 13.71 -17.98
CA ALA A 375 -10.89 14.63 -18.31
C ALA A 375 -12.25 14.14 -17.77
N THR A 376 -13.21 15.06 -17.59
CA THR A 376 -14.64 14.78 -17.33
C THR A 376 -15.54 15.01 -18.55
N THR A 377 -15.01 15.66 -19.60
CA THR A 377 -15.77 15.93 -20.84
C THR A 377 -15.05 15.46 -22.10
N ALA A 378 -15.83 15.15 -23.14
CA ALA A 378 -15.29 14.78 -24.46
C ALA A 378 -14.51 15.93 -25.14
N SER A 379 -14.83 17.19 -24.84
CA SER A 379 -14.07 18.35 -25.31
C SER A 379 -12.67 18.38 -24.72
N THR A 380 -12.56 18.30 -23.39
CA THR A 380 -11.28 18.34 -22.67
C THR A 380 -10.44 17.11 -23.00
N TYR A 381 -11.06 15.94 -23.10
CA TYR A 381 -10.39 14.71 -23.53
C TYR A 381 -9.75 14.87 -24.93
N ARG A 382 -10.51 15.41 -25.91
CA ARG A 382 -9.97 15.66 -27.26
C ARG A 382 -8.85 16.70 -27.26
N GLN A 383 -8.97 17.76 -26.46
CA GLN A 383 -7.92 18.77 -26.31
C GLN A 383 -6.62 18.17 -25.75
N ILE A 384 -6.72 17.31 -24.75
CA ILE A 384 -5.58 16.73 -24.03
C ILE A 384 -4.92 15.59 -24.82
N HIS A 385 -5.73 14.69 -25.35
CA HIS A 385 -5.26 13.44 -25.96
C HIS A 385 -5.19 13.49 -27.50
N ALA A 386 -5.75 14.52 -28.12
CA ALA A 386 -5.90 14.61 -29.58
C ALA A 386 -6.59 13.37 -30.19
N ALA A 387 -7.53 12.77 -29.44
CA ALA A 387 -8.26 11.56 -29.81
C ALA A 387 -9.72 11.63 -29.35
N ASP A 388 -10.62 10.97 -30.08
CA ASP A 388 -12.06 10.96 -29.81
C ASP A 388 -12.51 9.61 -29.23
N HIS A 389 -12.09 9.33 -28.00
CA HIS A 389 -12.33 8.05 -27.32
C HIS A 389 -13.08 8.19 -25.99
N PHE A 390 -13.46 9.41 -25.59
CA PHE A 390 -14.05 9.67 -24.26
C PHE A 390 -15.27 8.79 -23.96
N ASP A 391 -16.27 8.79 -24.84
CA ASP A 391 -17.50 8.01 -24.64
C ASP A 391 -17.22 6.50 -24.57
N ARG A 392 -16.25 6.03 -25.36
CA ARG A 392 -15.80 4.62 -25.33
C ARG A 392 -15.12 4.29 -24.00
N VAL A 393 -14.20 5.14 -23.53
CA VAL A 393 -13.53 4.97 -22.23
C VAL A 393 -14.55 4.94 -21.09
N GLN A 394 -15.49 5.88 -21.07
CA GLN A 394 -16.57 5.90 -20.10
C GLN A 394 -17.40 4.61 -20.15
N SER A 395 -17.82 4.18 -21.34
CA SER A 395 -18.59 2.94 -21.51
C SER A 395 -17.81 1.70 -21.05
N ASN A 396 -16.52 1.64 -21.34
CA ASN A 396 -15.66 0.52 -20.95
C ASN A 396 -15.53 0.43 -19.43
N ILE A 397 -15.25 1.55 -18.76
CA ILE A 397 -15.13 1.59 -17.29
C ILE A 397 -16.46 1.19 -16.64
N HIS A 398 -17.58 1.74 -17.13
CA HIS A 398 -18.91 1.41 -16.60
C HIS A 398 -19.26 -0.07 -16.80
N GLY A 399 -19.00 -0.63 -17.98
CA GLY A 399 -19.22 -2.05 -18.25
C GLY A 399 -18.34 -2.97 -17.40
N PHE A 400 -17.09 -2.57 -17.15
CA PHE A 400 -16.18 -3.28 -16.25
C PHE A 400 -16.71 -3.29 -14.82
N LEU A 401 -17.12 -2.13 -14.28
CA LEU A 401 -17.69 -2.00 -12.93
C LEU A 401 -19.02 -2.75 -12.77
N GLU A 402 -19.88 -2.72 -13.79
CA GLU A 402 -21.12 -3.49 -13.81
C GLU A 402 -20.84 -5.00 -13.76
N THR A 403 -19.87 -5.46 -14.56
CA THR A 403 -19.43 -6.87 -14.56
C THR A 403 -18.88 -7.27 -13.19
N GLN A 404 -18.04 -6.43 -12.59
CA GLN A 404 -17.50 -6.66 -11.24
C GLN A 404 -18.60 -6.81 -10.19
N CYS A 405 -19.59 -5.90 -10.21
CA CYS A 405 -20.73 -5.92 -9.32
C CYS A 405 -21.58 -7.18 -9.50
N ASN A 406 -21.91 -7.53 -10.75
CA ASN A 406 -22.70 -8.72 -11.08
C ASN A 406 -22.02 -10.03 -10.66
N GLN A 407 -20.68 -10.09 -10.75
CA GLN A 407 -19.90 -11.23 -10.30
C GLN A 407 -19.54 -11.19 -8.80
N GLN A 408 -19.93 -10.12 -8.08
CA GLN A 408 -19.60 -9.89 -6.67
C GLN A 408 -18.09 -10.00 -6.38
N LYS A 409 -17.26 -9.55 -7.33
CA LYS A 409 -15.81 -9.60 -7.21
C LYS A 409 -15.29 -8.42 -6.38
N PRO A 410 -14.55 -8.64 -5.28
CA PRO A 410 -14.03 -7.56 -4.43
C PRO A 410 -12.82 -6.83 -5.02
N VAL A 411 -12.18 -7.41 -6.04
CA VAL A 411 -10.99 -6.90 -6.73
C VAL A 411 -11.17 -7.06 -8.25
N PRO A 412 -10.47 -6.27 -9.09
CA PRO A 412 -9.55 -5.19 -8.73
C PRO A 412 -10.22 -3.95 -8.14
N LEU A 413 -9.48 -3.21 -7.32
CA LEU A 413 -9.83 -1.85 -6.95
C LEU A 413 -9.62 -0.96 -8.18
N THR A 414 -10.71 -0.39 -8.70
CA THR A 414 -10.62 0.56 -9.81
C THR A 414 -10.28 1.94 -9.26
N VAL A 415 -9.19 2.53 -9.73
CA VAL A 415 -8.72 3.85 -9.32
C VAL A 415 -8.69 4.74 -10.55
N CYS A 416 -9.46 5.82 -10.56
CA CYS A 416 -9.48 6.75 -11.69
C CYS A 416 -8.51 7.90 -11.44
N GLU A 417 -7.61 8.14 -12.39
CA GLU A 417 -6.53 9.14 -12.30
C GLU A 417 -6.77 10.29 -13.29
N LEU A 418 -6.57 11.51 -12.80
CA LEU A 418 -6.48 12.73 -13.60
C LEU A 418 -5.16 13.46 -13.28
N LEU A 419 -4.37 13.78 -14.29
CA LEU A 419 -3.27 14.73 -14.14
C LEU A 419 -3.79 16.17 -14.22
N LYS A 420 -3.62 16.90 -13.12
CA LYS A 420 -4.04 18.28 -12.98
C LYS A 420 -3.14 19.21 -13.78
N THR A 421 -3.70 19.85 -14.79
CA THR A 421 -3.05 20.85 -15.63
C THR A 421 -3.92 22.10 -15.74
N ALA A 422 -3.43 23.14 -16.42
CA ALA A 422 -4.24 24.32 -16.69
C ALA A 422 -5.45 24.01 -17.60
N ASP A 423 -5.36 22.96 -18.43
CA ASP A 423 -6.40 22.59 -19.40
C ASP A 423 -7.64 21.94 -18.78
N ASN A 424 -7.53 21.38 -17.56
CA ASN A 424 -8.58 20.61 -16.89
C ASN A 424 -8.75 20.94 -15.40
N LEU A 425 -8.23 22.10 -14.97
CA LEU A 425 -8.24 22.48 -13.56
C LEU A 425 -9.66 22.67 -13.01
N ASP A 426 -10.56 23.17 -13.84
CA ASP A 426 -11.97 23.38 -13.56
C ASP A 426 -12.77 22.08 -13.44
N GLU A 427 -12.32 21.00 -14.08
CA GLU A 427 -12.94 19.67 -14.01
C GLU A 427 -12.50 18.84 -12.77
N MET A 428 -11.49 19.30 -12.04
CA MET A 428 -10.81 18.51 -11.00
C MET A 428 -11.72 18.04 -9.85
N GLU A 429 -12.56 18.93 -9.32
CA GLU A 429 -13.47 18.62 -8.21
C GLU A 429 -14.56 17.64 -8.65
N GLU A 430 -15.21 17.91 -9.78
CA GLU A 430 -16.22 17.03 -10.36
C GLU A 430 -15.64 15.64 -10.64
N PHE A 431 -14.44 15.56 -11.24
CA PHE A 431 -13.75 14.31 -11.49
C PHE A 431 -13.54 13.51 -10.20
N TYR A 432 -12.95 14.15 -9.19
CA TYR A 432 -12.57 13.51 -7.95
C TYR A 432 -13.80 13.01 -7.19
N ASP A 433 -14.84 13.83 -7.08
CA ASP A 433 -16.07 13.48 -6.38
C ASP A 433 -16.83 12.36 -7.08
N TYR A 434 -16.98 12.46 -8.40
CA TYR A 434 -17.68 11.45 -9.20
C TYR A 434 -17.03 10.08 -9.05
N TRP A 435 -15.72 9.98 -9.27
CA TRP A 435 -15.02 8.70 -9.24
C TRP A 435 -14.80 8.17 -7.82
N THR A 436 -14.62 9.04 -6.83
CA THR A 436 -14.59 8.62 -5.41
C THR A 436 -15.93 8.02 -4.99
N LEU A 437 -17.06 8.63 -5.36
CA LEU A 437 -18.38 8.05 -5.08
C LEU A 437 -18.64 6.76 -5.86
N LYS A 438 -18.14 6.67 -7.09
CA LYS A 438 -18.40 5.54 -7.98
C LYS A 438 -17.56 4.30 -7.66
N THR A 439 -16.29 4.49 -7.33
CA THR A 439 -15.29 3.40 -7.19
C THR A 439 -14.67 3.31 -5.79
N GLY A 440 -14.86 4.33 -4.96
CA GLY A 440 -14.20 4.45 -3.65
C GLY A 440 -12.82 5.11 -3.71
N ALA A 441 -12.23 5.31 -4.90
CA ALA A 441 -10.92 5.96 -5.03
C ALA A 441 -10.78 6.75 -6.34
N ALA A 442 -10.29 7.99 -6.21
CA ALA A 442 -9.81 8.79 -7.31
C ALA A 442 -8.43 9.38 -6.95
N VAL A 443 -7.59 9.62 -7.95
CA VAL A 443 -6.25 10.20 -7.76
C VAL A 443 -6.11 11.45 -8.62
N LEU A 444 -5.67 12.52 -8.00
CA LEU A 444 -5.25 13.75 -8.68
C LEU A 444 -3.72 13.80 -8.66
N GLY A 445 -3.12 13.54 -9.81
CA GLY A 445 -1.67 13.63 -10.00
C GLY A 445 -1.25 15.00 -10.54
N GLY A 446 0.04 15.32 -10.43
CA GLY A 446 0.64 16.45 -11.16
C GLY A 446 1.49 15.94 -12.33
N PRO A 447 1.46 16.58 -13.50
CA PRO A 447 2.28 16.17 -14.63
C PRO A 447 3.77 16.31 -14.30
N SER A 448 4.59 15.46 -14.92
CA SER A 448 6.04 15.55 -14.87
C SER A 448 6.57 16.12 -16.18
N HIS A 449 7.61 16.95 -16.12
CA HIS A 449 8.39 17.39 -17.27
C HIS A 449 9.58 16.45 -17.57
N TYR A 450 9.64 15.28 -16.91
CA TYR A 450 10.62 14.21 -17.15
C TYR A 450 12.06 14.71 -17.12
N ALA A 451 12.41 15.42 -16.05
CA ALA A 451 13.72 16.08 -15.90
C ALA A 451 14.08 17.02 -17.07
N GLY A 452 13.09 17.75 -17.60
CA GLY A 452 13.26 18.70 -18.71
C GLY A 452 13.17 18.11 -20.11
N GLN A 453 12.88 16.82 -20.24
CA GLN A 453 12.73 16.15 -21.53
C GLN A 453 11.33 16.27 -22.14
N TRP A 454 10.34 16.68 -21.33
CA TRP A 454 8.95 16.86 -21.74
C TRP A 454 8.45 18.26 -21.36
N PRO A 455 7.44 18.83 -22.05
CA PRO A 455 6.88 20.12 -21.69
C PRO A 455 6.40 20.16 -20.23
N ASN A 456 6.76 21.22 -19.52
CA ASN A 456 6.23 21.46 -18.18
C ASN A 456 4.78 21.96 -18.28
N ARG A 457 3.84 21.16 -17.74
CA ARG A 457 2.41 21.44 -17.71
C ARG A 457 1.85 21.58 -16.30
N ALA A 458 2.71 21.58 -15.29
CA ALA A 458 2.29 21.72 -13.91
C ALA A 458 1.67 23.11 -13.69
N VAL A 459 0.54 23.15 -12.99
CA VAL A 459 -0.12 24.41 -12.59
C VAL A 459 0.76 25.21 -11.62
N MET A 460 1.50 24.50 -10.76
CA MET A 460 2.39 25.05 -9.76
C MET A 460 3.52 24.07 -9.46
N ASP A 461 4.67 24.59 -9.05
CA ASP A 461 5.77 23.77 -8.55
C ASP A 461 5.45 23.32 -7.11
N MET A 462 5.34 22.01 -6.93
CA MET A 462 5.06 21.37 -5.65
C MET A 462 6.31 20.75 -5.02
N ALA A 463 7.47 20.87 -5.67
CA ALA A 463 8.72 20.34 -5.13
C ALA A 463 9.08 21.12 -3.84
N PRO A 464 9.39 20.42 -2.73
CA PRO A 464 9.85 21.10 -1.54
C PRO A 464 11.15 21.88 -1.79
N PRO A 465 11.39 22.98 -1.08
CA PRO A 465 12.56 23.83 -1.32
C PRO A 465 13.88 23.12 -0.99
N ALA A 466 13.87 22.23 0.01
CA ALA A 466 15.03 21.45 0.42
C ALA A 466 14.99 20.06 -0.22
N ARG A 467 15.90 19.80 -1.15
CA ARG A 467 16.03 18.50 -1.81
C ARG A 467 16.63 17.46 -0.88
N THR A 468 15.98 16.30 -0.79
CA THR A 468 16.44 15.12 -0.04
C THR A 468 16.78 13.96 -0.99
N PRO A 469 17.39 12.86 -0.50
CA PRO A 469 17.55 11.65 -1.30
C PRO A 469 16.19 11.19 -1.87
N CYS A 470 16.20 10.72 -3.12
CA CYS A 470 14.97 10.33 -3.81
C CYS A 470 14.55 8.95 -3.30
N THR A 471 13.38 8.84 -2.69
CA THR A 471 12.82 7.59 -2.14
C THR A 471 12.65 6.52 -3.22
N ARG A 472 12.33 6.92 -4.45
CA ARG A 472 12.10 6.01 -5.57
C ARG A 472 13.32 5.14 -5.87
N LEU A 473 14.53 5.66 -5.71
CA LEU A 473 15.78 4.92 -5.97
C LEU A 473 16.04 3.77 -5.00
N PHE A 474 15.37 3.78 -3.85
CA PHE A 474 15.47 2.75 -2.80
C PHE A 474 14.28 1.80 -2.80
N ASN A 475 13.22 2.13 -3.55
CA ASN A 475 11.97 1.37 -3.53
C ASN A 475 11.58 0.74 -4.87
N ARG A 476 11.92 1.36 -6.01
CA ARG A 476 11.38 0.96 -7.32
C ARG A 476 12.38 0.99 -8.47
N LEU A 477 12.11 0.18 -9.49
CA LEU A 477 12.76 0.19 -10.80
C LEU A 477 11.72 0.18 -11.92
N MET A 478 12.14 0.56 -13.12
CA MET A 478 11.36 0.39 -14.34
C MET A 478 12.07 -0.54 -15.33
N VAL A 479 11.34 -1.51 -15.85
CA VAL A 479 11.77 -2.42 -16.92
C VAL A 479 11.06 -2.00 -18.21
N LEU A 480 11.83 -1.68 -19.24
CA LEU A 480 11.32 -1.29 -20.57
C LEU A 480 10.96 -2.53 -21.39
N ALA A 481 10.10 -2.37 -22.40
CA ALA A 481 9.62 -3.49 -23.21
C ALA A 481 10.73 -4.29 -23.94
N ASP A 482 11.87 -3.65 -24.21
CA ASP A 482 13.04 -4.30 -24.82
C ASP A 482 14.01 -4.94 -23.81
N GLY A 483 13.63 -5.01 -22.53
CA GLY A 483 14.42 -5.63 -21.46
C GLY A 483 15.47 -4.73 -20.81
N ARG A 484 15.67 -3.50 -21.32
CA ARG A 484 16.51 -2.51 -20.65
C ARG A 484 15.86 -2.06 -19.33
N VAL A 485 16.70 -1.77 -18.34
CA VAL A 485 16.23 -1.34 -17.01
C VAL A 485 16.70 0.09 -16.73
N THR A 486 15.79 0.95 -16.30
CA THR A 486 16.09 2.34 -15.88
C THR A 486 15.88 2.50 -14.38
N ALA A 487 16.58 3.48 -13.79
CA ALA A 487 16.46 3.76 -12.36
C ALA A 487 15.06 4.27 -11.97
N CYS A 488 14.34 4.90 -12.91
CA CYS A 488 12.97 5.38 -12.73
C CYS A 488 12.32 5.75 -14.07
N ASP A 489 11.01 6.00 -14.05
CA ASP A 489 10.21 6.44 -15.22
C ASP A 489 10.64 7.79 -15.81
N GLN A 490 11.51 8.56 -15.17
CA GLN A 490 11.96 9.84 -15.73
C GLN A 490 12.80 9.63 -17.00
N ASP A 491 13.45 8.46 -17.13
CA ASP A 491 14.17 8.06 -18.35
C ASP A 491 13.24 7.32 -19.33
N PHE A 492 12.19 7.99 -19.79
CA PHE A 492 11.17 7.36 -20.62
C PHE A 492 11.67 6.85 -21.97
N GLN A 493 12.84 7.31 -22.44
CA GLN A 493 13.48 6.84 -23.66
C GLN A 493 14.50 5.70 -23.42
N GLY A 494 14.90 5.46 -22.17
CA GLY A 494 15.95 4.50 -21.83
C GLY A 494 17.34 4.95 -22.30
N ARG A 495 17.66 6.24 -22.17
CA ARG A 495 18.98 6.79 -22.54
C ARG A 495 20.06 6.48 -21.49
N TYR A 496 19.67 6.34 -20.23
CA TYR A 496 20.53 6.19 -19.07
C TYR A 496 20.15 4.94 -18.27
N THR A 497 20.16 3.80 -18.96
CA THR A 497 19.83 2.50 -18.39
C THR A 497 20.86 2.07 -17.35
N VAL A 498 20.40 1.42 -16.28
CA VAL A 498 21.24 0.89 -15.20
C VAL A 498 21.60 -0.58 -15.39
N GLY A 499 21.00 -1.24 -16.39
CA GLY A 499 21.28 -2.63 -16.75
C GLY A 499 20.34 -3.15 -17.83
N SER A 500 20.47 -4.44 -18.14
CA SER A 500 19.67 -5.15 -19.14
C SER A 500 19.32 -6.54 -18.63
N LEU A 501 18.04 -6.91 -18.70
CA LEU A 501 17.59 -8.26 -18.36
C LEU A 501 18.03 -9.30 -19.40
N ALA A 502 18.51 -8.89 -20.58
CA ALA A 502 19.11 -9.85 -21.52
C ALA A 502 20.37 -10.50 -20.93
N ASP A 503 21.13 -9.73 -20.14
CA ASP A 503 22.48 -10.09 -19.71
C ASP A 503 22.58 -10.39 -18.21
N GLN A 504 21.64 -9.86 -17.41
CA GLN A 504 21.71 -9.85 -15.94
C GLN A 504 20.35 -10.19 -15.32
N SER A 505 20.38 -10.68 -14.08
CA SER A 505 19.17 -10.77 -13.24
C SER A 505 18.77 -9.40 -12.71
N LEU A 506 17.49 -9.20 -12.38
CA LEU A 506 17.01 -7.95 -11.78
C LEU A 506 17.73 -7.66 -10.46
N GLN A 507 17.97 -8.70 -9.64
CA GLN A 507 18.75 -8.58 -8.40
C GLN A 507 20.16 -8.01 -8.66
N ALA A 508 20.85 -8.52 -9.68
CA ALA A 508 22.20 -8.06 -10.02
C ALA A 508 22.20 -6.60 -10.51
N ILE A 509 21.17 -6.18 -11.23
CA ILE A 509 21.01 -4.78 -11.66
C ILE A 509 20.70 -3.89 -10.46
N TRP A 510 19.76 -4.28 -9.60
CA TRP A 510 19.32 -3.51 -8.43
C TRP A 510 20.43 -3.27 -7.40
N THR A 511 21.28 -4.28 -7.17
CA THR A 511 22.43 -4.24 -6.25
C THR A 511 23.73 -3.85 -6.96
N GLY A 512 23.69 -3.65 -8.27
CA GLY A 512 24.86 -3.44 -9.10
C GLY A 512 25.52 -2.06 -8.92
N PRO A 513 26.72 -1.88 -9.52
CA PRO A 513 27.48 -0.63 -9.45
C PRO A 513 26.71 0.62 -9.89
N PRO A 514 25.90 0.61 -10.99
CA PRO A 514 25.17 1.81 -11.41
C PRO A 514 24.18 2.31 -10.35
N MET A 515 23.31 1.43 -9.83
CA MET A 515 22.36 1.80 -8.78
C MET A 515 23.06 2.20 -7.49
N THR A 516 24.15 1.53 -7.13
CA THR A 516 24.96 1.88 -5.96
C THR A 516 25.54 3.28 -6.07
N ALA A 517 26.10 3.65 -7.22
CA ALA A 517 26.66 4.97 -7.45
C ALA A 517 25.59 6.07 -7.35
N ILE A 518 24.40 5.85 -7.94
CA ILE A 518 23.29 6.81 -7.89
C ILE A 518 22.81 7.00 -6.44
N ARG A 519 22.59 5.92 -5.70
CA ARG A 519 22.16 6.00 -4.28
C ARG A 519 23.18 6.72 -3.43
N GLN A 520 24.46 6.34 -3.51
CA GLN A 520 25.53 6.96 -2.72
C GLN A 520 25.68 8.45 -3.04
N GLY A 521 25.54 8.84 -4.31
CA GLY A 521 25.46 10.24 -4.72
C GLY A 521 24.34 10.97 -3.99
N HIS A 522 23.11 10.45 -4.04
CA HIS A 522 21.96 11.07 -3.39
C HIS A 522 22.13 11.23 -1.87
N LEU A 523 22.75 10.26 -1.18
CA LEU A 523 22.99 10.33 0.27
C LEU A 523 23.94 11.45 0.68
N VAL A 524 24.86 11.84 -0.20
CA VAL A 524 25.81 12.95 0.03
C VAL A 524 25.42 14.24 -0.70
N GLY A 525 24.19 14.32 -1.23
CA GLY A 525 23.69 15.50 -1.95
C GLY A 525 24.28 15.71 -3.34
N ARG A 526 24.89 14.69 -3.95
CA ARG A 526 25.41 14.70 -5.32
C ARG A 526 24.48 13.95 -6.26
N PHE A 527 23.77 14.67 -7.11
CA PHE A 527 22.71 14.10 -7.96
C PHE A 527 23.16 13.79 -9.39
N ASP A 528 24.42 14.01 -9.74
CA ASP A 528 24.97 13.94 -11.10
C ASP A 528 25.34 12.52 -11.57
N ALA A 529 25.41 11.55 -10.66
CA ALA A 529 25.60 10.13 -11.00
C ALA A 529 24.50 9.57 -11.95
N MET A 530 23.33 10.20 -11.97
CA MET A 530 22.29 9.99 -12.97
C MET A 530 22.02 11.33 -13.69
N PRO A 531 22.30 11.47 -15.00
CA PRO A 531 22.21 12.76 -15.70
C PRO A 531 20.85 13.47 -15.62
N LEU A 532 19.76 12.73 -15.42
CA LEU A 532 18.41 13.28 -15.26
C LEU A 532 18.12 13.81 -13.86
N CYS A 533 18.81 13.31 -12.83
CA CYS A 533 18.48 13.64 -11.45
C CYS A 533 18.65 15.14 -11.13
N PRO A 534 19.67 15.88 -11.59
CA PRO A 534 19.81 17.30 -11.25
C PRO A 534 18.61 18.16 -11.66
N ALA A 535 17.96 17.86 -12.80
CA ALA A 535 16.81 18.60 -13.32
C ALA A 535 15.44 18.04 -12.92
N CYS A 536 15.41 16.94 -12.15
CA CYS A 536 14.18 16.27 -11.74
C CYS A 536 13.53 16.97 -10.53
N SER A 537 12.21 17.20 -10.60
CA SER A 537 11.36 17.70 -9.51
C SER A 537 10.59 16.61 -8.77
N GLU A 538 10.61 15.37 -9.26
CA GLU A 538 9.76 14.26 -8.77
C GLU A 538 10.39 13.47 -7.60
N TRP A 539 11.50 13.93 -7.05
CA TRP A 539 12.29 13.20 -6.03
C TRP A 539 11.57 13.02 -4.68
N HIS A 540 10.58 13.88 -4.40
CA HIS A 540 9.80 13.88 -3.16
C HIS A 540 8.54 13.00 -3.25
N ARG A 541 8.21 12.49 -4.44
CA ARG A 541 7.05 11.63 -4.67
C ARG A 541 7.44 10.16 -4.46
N PRO A 542 6.52 9.32 -3.97
CA PRO A 542 6.79 7.93 -3.64
C PRO A 542 7.21 7.05 -4.83
#